data_AF-A0A2P2ICL1-F1
#
_entry.id   AF-A0A2P2ICL1-F1
#
_cell.length_a   1.000
_cell.length_b   1.000
_cell.length_c   1.000
_cell.angle_alpha   90.00
_cell.angle_beta   90.00
_cell.angle_gamma   90.00
#
_symmetry.space_group_name_H-M   'P 1'
#
loop_
_entity.id
_entity.type
_entity.pdbx_description
1 polymer ?
#
loop_
_entity_poly.entity_id
_entity_poly.type
_entity_poly.pdbx_seq_one_letter_code
_entity_poly.pdbx_strand_id
1 'polypeptide(L)'
;RLYVDQKCVYYQKPMLESGTLGTKGNTQIVIPHLTESYGSSRDPPEKSIPICTLKNFPNKIEHTIQWARDQFEGWFKQAPDDVNSYLSSENFLDELAKQQNIQLETLRTIGLSLVDERPSGFDQCIEWARFKFEVEFANNISQLLHAFPADTVTATGTKFWSGPKRAPAVVTFDANDEVHMDYIISAANLRAFNYELNGRDDVDYFKTVLEKVSVPTFVPKKDFHVATTEEEMKKQEEEAVPENLFDEADRLAKRLPQPSSLVGYRLSPCEFEKDNL
;
A
#
# COMPACT_ATOMS: atom_id res chain seq x y z
N ARG A 1 3.70 -25.98 12.02
CA ARG A 1 3.50 -26.50 13.39
C ARG A 1 2.07 -26.98 13.60
N LEU A 2 1.06 -26.10 13.66
CA LEU A 2 -0.35 -26.48 13.90
C LEU A 2 -0.91 -27.58 12.98
N TYR A 3 -0.61 -27.53 11.68
CA TYR A 3 -1.04 -28.58 10.74
C TYR A 3 -0.53 -29.97 11.12
N VAL A 4 0.76 -30.07 11.49
CA VAL A 4 1.39 -31.34 11.87
C VAL A 4 0.87 -31.80 13.22
N ASP A 5 0.70 -30.90 14.19
CA ASP A 5 0.07 -31.19 15.49
C ASP A 5 -1.30 -31.84 15.31
N GLN A 6 -2.17 -31.26 14.46
CA GLN A 6 -3.49 -31.82 14.15
C GLN A 6 -3.40 -33.24 13.57
N LYS A 7 -2.43 -33.51 12.70
CA LYS A 7 -2.22 -34.86 12.15
C LYS A 7 -1.69 -35.83 13.22
N CYS A 8 -0.75 -35.41 14.07
CA CYS A 8 -0.22 -36.23 15.15
C CYS A 8 -1.28 -36.60 16.19
N VAL A 9 -2.17 -35.65 16.54
CA VAL A 9 -3.33 -35.91 17.39
C VAL A 9 -4.26 -36.92 16.73
N TYR A 10 -4.62 -36.71 15.45
CA TYR A 10 -5.52 -37.61 14.72
C TYR A 10 -4.99 -39.05 14.61
N TYR A 11 -3.70 -39.22 14.30
CA TYR A 11 -3.06 -40.53 14.15
C TYR A 11 -2.47 -41.08 15.45
N GLN A 12 -2.67 -40.41 16.58
CA GLN A 12 -2.12 -40.79 17.90
C GLN A 12 -0.61 -41.04 17.85
N LYS A 13 0.13 -40.14 17.19
CA LYS A 13 1.59 -40.21 17.10
C LYS A 13 2.26 -39.21 18.03
N PRO A 14 3.32 -39.59 18.77
CA PRO A 14 4.14 -38.62 19.49
C PRO A 14 4.75 -37.58 18.54
N MET A 15 4.94 -36.35 19.03
CA MET A 15 5.58 -35.25 18.29
C MET A 15 6.63 -34.56 19.16
N LEU A 16 7.78 -34.25 18.55
CA LEU A 16 8.82 -33.40 19.14
C LEU A 16 8.85 -32.09 18.36
N GLU A 17 8.55 -30.98 19.03
CA GLU A 17 8.54 -29.64 18.46
C GLU A 17 9.68 -28.80 19.06
N SER A 18 10.28 -27.95 18.25
CA SER A 18 11.35 -27.05 18.67
C SER A 18 11.37 -25.76 17.86
N GLY A 19 11.73 -24.65 18.50
CA GLY A 19 11.84 -23.34 17.86
C GLY A 19 13.02 -22.52 18.39
N THR A 20 13.50 -21.58 17.57
CA THR A 20 14.56 -20.63 17.93
C THR A 20 14.21 -19.23 17.44
N LEU A 21 14.58 -18.20 18.20
CA LEU A 21 14.53 -16.79 17.79
C LEU A 21 15.74 -16.06 18.38
N GLY A 22 16.77 -15.83 17.56
CA GLY A 22 18.06 -15.33 18.03
C GLY A 22 18.70 -16.30 19.02
N THR A 23 18.99 -15.84 20.24
CA THR A 23 19.55 -16.68 21.32
C THR A 23 18.49 -17.43 22.14
N LYS A 24 17.20 -17.20 21.86
CA LYS A 24 16.09 -17.88 22.55
C LYS A 24 15.80 -19.20 21.85
N GLY A 25 15.48 -20.23 22.64
CA GLY A 25 15.06 -21.53 22.14
C GLY A 25 13.99 -22.16 23.03
N ASN A 26 13.15 -23.00 22.43
CA ASN A 26 12.14 -23.78 23.14
C ASN A 26 12.02 -25.19 22.54
N THR A 27 11.60 -26.14 23.37
CA THR A 27 11.27 -27.51 22.97
C THR A 27 9.96 -27.92 23.63
N GLN A 28 9.11 -28.65 22.92
CA GLN A 28 7.86 -29.19 23.46
C GLN A 28 7.69 -30.64 23.01
N ILE A 29 7.29 -31.50 23.94
CA ILE A 29 7.03 -32.92 23.70
C ILE A 29 5.51 -33.11 23.77
N VAL A 30 4.93 -33.68 22.71
CA VAL A 30 3.51 -34.05 22.66
C VAL A 30 3.39 -35.57 22.66
N ILE A 31 2.83 -36.13 23.73
CA ILE A 31 2.60 -37.57 23.90
C ILE A 31 1.09 -37.83 23.92
N PRO A 32 0.56 -38.67 23.01
CA PRO A 32 -0.86 -39.01 22.97
C PRO A 32 -1.36 -39.50 24.33
N HIS A 33 -2.53 -39.00 24.74
CA HIS A 33 -3.18 -39.34 26.01
C HIS A 33 -2.39 -38.99 27.29
N LEU A 34 -1.31 -38.22 27.20
CA LEU A 34 -0.48 -37.85 28.36
C LEU A 34 -0.23 -36.34 28.49
N THR A 35 0.13 -35.67 27.40
CA THR A 35 0.41 -34.22 27.42
C THR A 35 -0.60 -33.46 26.56
N GLU A 36 -0.67 -32.14 26.74
CA GLU A 36 -1.38 -31.26 25.82
C GLU A 36 -0.70 -31.25 24.43
N SER A 37 -1.49 -30.94 23.40
CA SER A 37 -0.98 -30.76 22.04
C SER A 37 -0.37 -29.36 21.85
N TYR A 38 0.40 -29.16 20.79
CA TYR A 38 0.99 -27.84 20.50
C TYR A 38 -0.09 -26.77 20.28
N GLY A 39 -1.17 -27.11 19.56
CA GLY A 39 -2.30 -26.20 19.33
C GLY A 39 -3.20 -25.95 20.54
N SER A 40 -2.94 -26.61 21.69
CA SER A 40 -3.72 -26.39 22.92
C SER A 40 -3.35 -25.07 23.61
N SER A 41 -2.10 -24.61 23.43
CA SER A 41 -1.64 -23.29 23.83
C SER A 41 -1.65 -22.33 22.64
N ARG A 42 -2.07 -21.08 22.86
CA ARG A 42 -1.93 -20.02 21.85
C ARG A 42 -0.70 -19.17 22.17
N ASP A 43 0.22 -19.10 21.23
CA ASP A 43 1.27 -18.09 21.25
C ASP A 43 0.62 -16.69 21.18
N PRO A 44 1.23 -15.67 21.82
CA PRO A 44 0.77 -14.30 21.69
C PRO A 44 0.66 -13.93 20.20
N PRO A 45 -0.49 -13.42 19.73
CA PRO A 45 -0.61 -12.98 18.36
C PRO A 45 0.39 -11.85 18.10
N GLU A 46 0.83 -11.74 16.84
CA GLU A 46 1.60 -10.57 16.43
C GLU A 46 0.79 -9.30 16.70
N LYS A 47 1.47 -8.27 17.23
CA LYS A 47 0.84 -6.98 17.46
C LYS A 47 0.68 -6.30 16.09
N SER A 48 -0.56 -6.17 15.62
CA SER A 48 -0.86 -5.33 14.46
C SER A 48 -0.72 -3.85 14.83
N ILE A 49 -0.22 -3.05 13.89
CA ILE A 49 -0.16 -1.59 14.04
C ILE A 49 -1.54 -1.03 13.66
N PRO A 50 -2.11 -0.13 14.48
CA PRO A 50 -3.34 0.57 14.13
C PRO A 50 -3.29 1.23 12.75
N ILE A 51 -4.32 1.03 11.93
CA ILE A 51 -4.37 1.61 10.57
C ILE A 51 -4.28 3.14 10.63
N CYS A 52 -4.91 3.78 11.61
CA CYS A 52 -4.82 5.23 11.81
C CYS A 52 -3.38 5.70 12.12
N THR A 53 -2.59 4.87 12.81
CA THR A 53 -1.17 5.12 13.06
C THR A 53 -0.34 4.99 11.78
N LEU A 54 -0.67 4.04 10.90
CA LEU A 54 0.00 3.87 9.61
C LEU A 54 -0.36 4.99 8.61
N LYS A 55 -1.64 5.36 8.51
CA LYS A 55 -2.11 6.36 7.54
C LYS A 55 -1.75 7.81 7.92
N ASN A 56 -1.92 8.19 9.19
CA ASN A 56 -1.89 9.61 9.58
C ASN A 56 -0.88 9.97 10.66
N PHE A 57 -0.61 9.07 11.62
CA PHE A 57 0.16 9.41 12.83
C PHE A 57 1.31 8.44 13.14
N PRO A 58 2.24 8.20 12.19
CA PRO A 58 3.41 7.37 12.46
C PRO A 58 4.32 8.05 13.50
N ASN A 59 4.86 7.27 14.43
CA ASN A 59 5.76 7.77 15.48
C ASN A 59 6.98 6.87 15.72
N LYS A 60 7.08 5.75 15.00
CA LYS A 60 8.25 4.89 14.96
C LYS A 60 8.54 4.48 13.51
N ILE A 61 9.77 4.06 13.27
CA ILE A 61 10.23 3.68 11.93
C ILE A 61 9.49 2.46 11.39
N GLU A 62 9.07 1.54 12.26
CA GLU A 62 8.30 0.36 11.85
C GLU A 62 6.96 0.75 11.21
N HIS A 63 6.37 1.88 11.63
CA HIS A 63 5.12 2.37 11.07
C HIS A 63 5.32 2.88 9.64
N THR A 64 6.39 3.64 9.41
CA THR A 64 6.73 4.14 8.07
C THR A 64 7.23 3.03 7.14
N ILE A 65 7.91 2.02 7.67
CA ILE A 65 8.32 0.82 6.90
C ILE A 65 7.08 0.03 6.46
N GLN A 66 6.12 -0.20 7.36
CA GLN A 66 4.89 -0.90 6.99
C GLN A 66 4.09 -0.10 5.96
N TRP A 67 3.94 1.21 6.15
CA TRP A 67 3.31 2.09 5.15
C TRP A 67 4.01 2.01 3.79
N ALA A 68 5.34 2.08 3.75
CA ALA A 68 6.10 2.01 2.51
C ALA A 68 5.96 0.66 1.81
N ARG A 69 5.90 -0.43 2.58
CA ARG A 69 5.62 -1.78 2.07
C ARG A 69 4.22 -1.87 1.46
N ASP A 70 3.22 -1.27 2.10
CA ASP A 70 1.85 -1.24 1.58
C ASP A 70 1.76 -0.42 0.28
N GLN A 71 2.50 0.69 0.18
CA GLN A 71 2.61 1.45 -1.08
C GLN A 71 3.30 0.64 -2.19
N PHE A 72 4.39 -0.06 -1.87
CA PHE A 72 5.08 -0.93 -2.82
C PHE A 72 4.14 -2.02 -3.36
N GLU A 73 3.46 -2.73 -2.45
CA GLU A 73 2.52 -3.79 -2.81
C GLU A 73 1.37 -3.25 -3.67
N GLY A 74 0.77 -2.13 -3.26
CA GLY A 74 -0.34 -1.52 -3.99
C GLY A 74 0.04 -1.09 -5.40
N TRP A 75 1.14 -0.36 -5.56
CA TRP A 75 1.52 0.23 -6.86
C TRP A 75 2.17 -0.76 -7.81
N PHE A 76 3.01 -1.66 -7.31
CA PHE A 76 3.88 -2.47 -8.16
C PHE A 76 3.49 -3.94 -8.22
N LYS A 77 2.58 -4.42 -7.35
CA LYS A 77 2.12 -5.80 -7.34
C LYS A 77 0.61 -5.89 -7.58
N GLN A 78 -0.19 -5.32 -6.70
CA GLN A 78 -1.66 -5.38 -6.78
C GLN A 78 -2.21 -4.68 -8.03
N ALA A 79 -1.74 -3.47 -8.35
CA ALA A 79 -2.22 -2.76 -9.54
C ALA A 79 -1.96 -3.54 -10.86
N PRO A 80 -0.75 -4.10 -11.10
CA PRO A 80 -0.53 -5.03 -12.20
C PRO A 80 -1.40 -6.29 -12.17
N ASP A 81 -1.60 -6.90 -11.00
CA ASP A 81 -2.45 -8.09 -10.86
C ASP A 81 -3.93 -7.82 -11.17
N ASP A 82 -4.46 -6.66 -10.73
CA ASP A 82 -5.81 -6.21 -11.03
C ASP A 82 -5.99 -6.00 -12.55
N VAL A 83 -5.02 -5.36 -13.20
CA VAL A 83 -5.01 -5.19 -14.67
C VAL A 83 -4.96 -6.53 -15.38
N ASN A 84 -4.08 -7.43 -14.96
CA ASN A 84 -3.94 -8.75 -15.57
C ASN A 84 -5.21 -9.60 -15.40
N SER A 85 -5.87 -9.50 -14.25
CA SER A 85 -7.15 -10.15 -13.97
C SER A 85 -8.27 -9.61 -14.87
N TYR A 86 -8.36 -8.28 -15.00
CA TYR A 86 -9.29 -7.62 -15.92
C TYR A 86 -9.08 -8.05 -17.38
N LEU A 87 -7.83 -8.18 -17.83
CA LEU A 87 -7.49 -8.55 -19.20
C LEU A 87 -7.58 -10.06 -19.49
N SER A 88 -7.76 -10.90 -18.46
CA SER A 88 -7.78 -12.37 -18.58
C SER A 88 -9.16 -12.99 -18.37
N SER A 89 -10.03 -12.34 -17.60
CA SER A 89 -11.32 -12.89 -17.20
C SER A 89 -12.48 -12.10 -17.83
N GLU A 90 -13.29 -12.77 -18.68
CA GLU A 90 -14.46 -12.13 -19.31
C GLU A 90 -15.50 -11.63 -18.30
N ASN A 91 -15.63 -12.32 -17.16
CA ASN A 91 -16.60 -11.98 -16.10
C ASN A 91 -16.01 -11.10 -14.99
N PHE A 92 -14.79 -10.55 -15.16
CA PHE A 92 -14.11 -9.80 -14.09
C PHE A 92 -14.96 -8.66 -13.53
N LEU A 93 -15.58 -7.86 -14.41
CA LEU A 93 -16.39 -6.72 -13.99
C LEU A 93 -17.64 -7.16 -13.21
N ASP A 94 -18.25 -8.29 -13.57
CA ASP A 94 -19.42 -8.84 -12.88
C ASP A 94 -19.05 -9.41 -11.49
N GLU A 95 -17.87 -10.00 -11.36
CA GLU A 95 -17.33 -10.47 -10.08
C GLU A 95 -16.92 -9.30 -9.18
N LEU A 96 -16.28 -8.28 -9.75
CA LEU A 96 -15.91 -7.06 -9.03
C LEU A 96 -17.14 -6.28 -8.55
N ALA A 97 -18.23 -6.28 -9.32
CA ALA A 97 -19.50 -5.65 -8.91
C ALA A 97 -20.12 -6.28 -7.66
N LYS A 98 -19.75 -7.52 -7.30
CA LYS A 98 -20.18 -8.16 -6.05
C LYS A 98 -19.37 -7.68 -4.84
N GLN A 99 -18.24 -7.02 -5.07
CA GLN A 99 -17.30 -6.56 -4.05
C GLN A 99 -17.38 -5.03 -3.88
N GLN A 100 -18.51 -4.56 -3.37
CA GLN A 100 -18.84 -3.12 -3.30
C GLN A 100 -17.76 -2.26 -2.61
N ASN A 101 -17.09 -2.81 -1.59
CA ASN A 101 -16.10 -2.07 -0.79
C ASN A 101 -14.82 -1.74 -1.56
N ILE A 102 -14.47 -2.51 -2.60
CA ILE A 102 -13.22 -2.33 -3.36
C ILE A 102 -13.45 -2.00 -4.84
N GLN A 103 -14.67 -2.15 -5.34
CA GLN A 103 -15.01 -2.00 -6.76
C GLN A 103 -14.49 -0.70 -7.36
N LEU A 104 -14.75 0.45 -6.72
CA LEU A 104 -14.32 1.75 -7.26
C LEU A 104 -12.80 1.91 -7.22
N GLU A 105 -12.16 1.45 -6.16
CA GLU A 105 -10.71 1.54 -6.03
C GLU A 105 -10.02 0.71 -7.12
N THR A 106 -10.42 -0.55 -7.30
CA THR A 106 -9.90 -1.43 -8.36
C THR A 106 -10.16 -0.84 -9.75
N LEU A 107 -11.37 -0.34 -10.05
CA LEU A 107 -11.67 0.28 -11.35
C LEU A 107 -10.84 1.55 -11.61
N ARG A 108 -10.61 2.39 -10.58
CA ARG A 108 -9.73 3.56 -10.69
C ARG A 108 -8.30 3.11 -10.92
N THR A 109 -7.79 2.13 -10.19
CA THR A 109 -6.44 1.58 -10.36
C THR A 109 -6.21 1.03 -11.77
N ILE A 110 -7.17 0.27 -12.31
CA ILE A 110 -7.10 -0.23 -13.69
C ILE A 110 -7.12 0.93 -14.69
N GLY A 111 -8.01 1.93 -14.48
CA GLY A 111 -8.10 3.11 -15.34
C GLY A 111 -6.82 3.94 -15.35
N LEU A 112 -6.22 4.19 -14.19
CA LEU A 112 -4.91 4.83 -14.08
C LEU A 112 -3.85 4.01 -14.81
N SER A 113 -3.84 2.70 -14.64
CA SER A 113 -2.78 1.83 -15.16
C SER A 113 -2.87 1.61 -16.68
N LEU A 114 -4.06 1.60 -17.27
CA LEU A 114 -4.26 1.34 -18.70
C LEU A 114 -4.49 2.60 -19.54
N VAL A 115 -4.95 3.70 -18.93
CA VAL A 115 -5.41 4.90 -19.65
C VAL A 115 -4.67 6.15 -19.18
N ASP A 116 -4.85 6.56 -17.93
CA ASP A 116 -4.47 7.91 -17.51
C ASP A 116 -2.96 8.06 -17.23
N GLU A 117 -2.33 7.03 -16.64
CA GLU A 117 -0.93 7.03 -16.19
C GLU A 117 -0.12 5.88 -16.84
N ARG A 118 -0.54 5.42 -18.03
CA ARG A 118 0.21 4.41 -18.80
C ARG A 118 1.46 5.07 -19.42
N PRO A 119 2.68 4.64 -19.06
CA PRO A 119 3.89 5.20 -19.65
C PRO A 119 4.08 4.69 -21.09
N SER A 120 4.47 5.61 -21.97
CA SER A 120 4.94 5.35 -23.33
C SER A 120 6.47 5.26 -23.43
N GLY A 121 7.18 5.62 -22.35
CA GLY A 121 8.63 5.55 -22.24
C GLY A 121 9.10 5.86 -20.82
N PHE A 122 10.41 5.67 -20.57
CA PHE A 122 10.99 5.76 -19.22
C PHE A 122 10.86 7.15 -18.58
N ASP A 123 10.91 8.23 -19.37
CA ASP A 123 10.74 9.61 -18.86
C ASP A 123 9.39 9.80 -18.15
N GLN A 124 8.34 9.14 -18.64
CA GLN A 124 7.02 9.20 -18.00
C GLN A 124 6.96 8.35 -16.71
N CYS A 125 7.83 7.34 -16.56
CA CYS A 125 8.00 6.66 -15.27
C CYS A 125 8.67 7.58 -14.24
N ILE A 126 9.62 8.42 -14.66
CA ILE A 126 10.26 9.42 -13.80
C ILE A 126 9.26 10.51 -13.40
N GLU A 127 8.49 11.03 -14.36
CA GLU A 127 7.41 12.00 -14.10
C GLU A 127 6.38 11.44 -13.11
N TRP A 128 5.93 10.19 -13.33
CA TRP A 128 5.03 9.49 -12.42
C TRP A 128 5.61 9.38 -11.01
N ALA A 129 6.86 8.96 -10.87
CA ALA A 129 7.53 8.88 -9.57
C ALA A 129 7.61 10.25 -8.89
N ARG A 130 7.89 11.32 -9.65
CA ARG A 130 7.92 12.70 -9.13
C ARG A 130 6.55 13.15 -8.64
N PHE A 131 5.48 12.79 -9.33
CA PHE A 131 4.12 13.07 -8.87
C PHE A 131 3.75 12.26 -7.63
N LYS A 132 4.12 10.98 -7.54
CA LYS A 132 3.92 10.18 -6.32
C LYS A 132 4.68 10.76 -5.12
N PHE A 133 5.92 11.21 -5.32
CA PHE A 133 6.67 11.93 -4.27
C PHE A 133 5.90 13.14 -3.76
N GLU A 134 5.38 13.98 -4.68
CA GLU A 134 4.59 15.15 -4.30
C GLU A 134 3.33 14.77 -3.53
N VAL A 135 2.61 13.75 -4.01
CA VAL A 135 1.37 13.31 -3.38
C VAL A 135 1.63 12.83 -1.96
N GLU A 136 2.58 11.92 -1.77
CA GLU A 136 2.79 11.26 -0.47
C GLU A 136 3.49 12.16 0.55
N PHE A 137 4.53 12.88 0.16
CA PHE A 137 5.38 13.61 1.11
C PHE A 137 5.07 15.11 1.20
N ALA A 138 4.30 15.67 0.26
CA ALA A 138 3.91 17.07 0.28
C ALA A 138 2.39 17.28 0.39
N ASN A 139 1.60 16.78 -0.56
CA ASN A 139 0.16 17.06 -0.66
C ASN A 139 -0.64 16.42 0.48
N ASN A 140 -0.41 15.14 0.76
CA ASN A 140 -1.09 14.42 1.83
C ASN A 140 -0.75 15.04 3.20
N ILE A 141 0.52 15.44 3.39
CA ILE A 141 0.97 16.14 4.60
C ILE A 141 0.35 17.54 4.71
N SER A 142 0.29 18.28 3.61
CA SER A 142 -0.34 19.61 3.56
C SER A 142 -1.85 19.53 3.84
N GLN A 143 -2.52 18.50 3.33
CA GLN A 143 -3.94 18.25 3.61
C GLN A 143 -4.17 17.93 5.09
N LEU A 144 -3.28 17.12 5.71
CA LEU A 144 -3.34 16.78 7.12
C LEU A 144 -3.12 18.02 8.01
N LEU A 145 -2.14 18.87 7.68
CA LEU A 145 -1.88 20.14 8.38
C LEU A 145 -2.97 21.19 8.14
N HIS A 146 -3.68 21.14 7.01
CA HIS A 146 -4.86 21.97 6.79
C HIS A 146 -6.02 21.55 7.69
N ALA A 147 -6.23 20.24 7.86
CA ALA A 147 -7.25 19.71 8.79
C ALA A 147 -6.88 19.94 10.26
N PHE A 148 -5.60 19.80 10.61
CA PHE A 148 -5.07 20.02 11.95
C PHE A 148 -3.80 20.87 11.91
N PRO A 149 -3.94 22.21 11.92
CA PRO A 149 -2.80 23.12 12.05
C PRO A 149 -1.86 22.75 13.20
N ALA A 150 -0.58 23.10 13.09
CA ALA A 150 0.45 22.69 14.06
C ALA A 150 0.18 23.17 15.51
N ASP A 151 -0.58 24.25 15.65
CA ASP A 151 -1.00 24.86 16.92
C ASP A 151 -2.40 24.41 17.39
N THR A 152 -3.03 23.45 16.71
CA THR A 152 -4.36 22.94 17.06
C THR A 152 -4.44 22.47 18.52
N VAL A 153 -5.46 22.95 19.21
CA VAL A 153 -5.82 22.52 20.57
C VAL A 153 -7.14 21.77 20.53
N THR A 154 -7.24 20.70 21.31
CA THR A 154 -8.47 19.92 21.45
C THR A 154 -9.48 20.65 22.34
N ALA A 155 -10.73 20.16 22.38
CA ALA A 155 -11.79 20.73 23.23
C ALA A 155 -11.43 20.79 24.72
N THR A 156 -10.49 19.95 25.18
CA THR A 156 -10.02 19.92 26.57
C THR A 156 -8.85 20.89 26.84
N GLY A 157 -8.44 21.69 25.85
CA GLY A 157 -7.32 22.63 25.95
C GLY A 157 -5.94 22.00 25.81
N THR A 158 -5.86 20.70 25.50
CA THR A 158 -4.57 20.01 25.26
C THR A 158 -4.15 20.14 23.79
N LYS A 159 -2.84 20.20 23.51
CA LYS A 159 -2.33 20.24 22.14
C LYS A 159 -2.69 18.95 21.39
N PHE A 160 -3.25 19.07 20.19
CA PHE A 160 -3.57 17.93 19.33
C PHE A 160 -2.31 17.13 18.97
N TRP A 161 -1.25 17.83 18.57
CA TRP A 161 0.06 17.26 18.29
C TRP A 161 0.85 17.06 19.58
N SER A 162 0.52 16.00 20.33
CA SER A 162 1.22 15.62 21.56
C SER A 162 1.27 14.10 21.74
N GLY A 163 2.17 13.64 22.62
CA GLY A 163 2.37 12.22 22.90
C GLY A 163 2.75 11.42 21.63
N PRO A 164 1.93 10.46 21.18
CA PRO A 164 2.19 9.67 19.98
C PRO A 164 1.92 10.42 18.66
N LYS A 165 1.28 11.60 18.68
CA LYS A 165 0.99 12.41 17.49
C LYS A 165 2.10 13.44 17.29
N ARG A 166 2.92 13.22 16.26
CA ARG A 166 4.01 14.13 15.87
C ARG A 166 3.52 15.02 14.74
N ALA A 167 3.61 16.35 14.91
CA ALA A 167 3.29 17.27 13.82
C ALA A 167 4.26 17.03 12.65
N PRO A 168 3.76 16.70 11.44
CA PRO A 168 4.61 16.46 10.29
C PRO A 168 5.12 17.78 9.70
N ALA A 169 6.12 17.69 8.84
CA ALA A 169 6.59 18.78 8.01
C ALA A 169 6.44 18.39 6.53
N VAL A 170 5.98 19.33 5.71
CA VAL A 170 5.88 19.15 4.26
C VAL A 170 7.28 19.01 3.68
N VAL A 171 7.53 17.95 2.92
CA VAL A 171 8.82 17.73 2.26
C VAL A 171 8.79 18.42 0.90
N THR A 172 9.77 19.28 0.64
CA THR A 172 9.99 19.86 -0.70
C THR A 172 11.02 19.00 -1.42
N PHE A 173 10.69 18.54 -2.63
CA PHE A 173 11.61 17.74 -3.43
C PHE A 173 12.90 18.52 -3.73
N ASP A 174 14.03 17.83 -3.62
CA ASP A 174 15.36 18.34 -3.94
C ASP A 174 16.12 17.25 -4.71
N ALA A 175 16.53 17.57 -5.94
CA ALA A 175 17.26 16.63 -6.80
C ALA A 175 18.72 16.41 -6.35
N ASN A 176 19.20 17.12 -5.33
CA ASN A 176 20.51 16.91 -4.72
C ASN A 176 20.45 16.15 -3.40
N ASP A 177 19.25 15.87 -2.89
CA ASP A 177 19.06 15.01 -1.74
C ASP A 177 19.07 13.54 -2.18
N GLU A 178 19.95 12.75 -1.56
CA GLU A 178 20.16 11.34 -1.89
C GLU A 178 18.90 10.50 -1.67
N VAL A 179 18.17 10.73 -0.56
CA VAL A 179 16.97 9.96 -0.23
C VAL A 179 15.82 10.29 -1.19
N HIS A 180 15.69 11.56 -1.57
CA HIS A 180 14.70 11.96 -2.57
C HIS A 180 15.00 11.33 -3.93
N MET A 181 16.27 11.34 -4.35
CA MET A 181 16.67 10.74 -5.62
C MET A 181 16.54 9.22 -5.61
N ASP A 182 16.91 8.55 -4.52
CA ASP A 182 16.74 7.10 -4.35
C ASP A 182 15.28 6.67 -4.48
N TYR A 183 14.35 7.44 -3.89
CA TYR A 183 12.92 7.21 -4.06
C TYR A 183 12.51 7.32 -5.53
N ILE A 184 12.92 8.38 -6.24
CA ILE A 184 12.56 8.59 -7.65
C ILE A 184 13.12 7.48 -8.53
N ILE A 185 14.40 7.15 -8.35
CA ILE A 185 15.09 6.11 -9.13
C ILE A 185 14.41 4.76 -8.91
N SER A 186 14.15 4.39 -7.65
CA SER A 186 13.51 3.12 -7.32
C SER A 186 12.09 3.04 -7.87
N ALA A 187 11.27 4.06 -7.61
CA ALA A 187 9.87 4.08 -8.04
C ALA A 187 9.74 4.09 -9.58
N ALA A 188 10.57 4.85 -10.28
CA ALA A 188 10.55 4.89 -11.75
C ALA A 188 10.99 3.56 -12.37
N ASN A 189 12.02 2.91 -11.82
CA ASN A 189 12.48 1.61 -12.32
C ASN A 189 11.49 0.48 -12.05
N LEU A 190 10.85 0.45 -10.87
CA LEU A 190 9.78 -0.51 -10.58
C LEU A 190 8.56 -0.28 -11.49
N ARG A 191 8.21 0.98 -11.73
CA ARG A 191 7.16 1.33 -12.72
C ARG A 191 7.56 0.88 -14.12
N ALA A 192 8.81 1.10 -14.54
CA ALA A 192 9.30 0.64 -15.84
C ALA A 192 9.22 -0.87 -15.97
N PHE A 193 9.62 -1.61 -14.93
CA PHE A 193 9.50 -3.06 -14.86
C PHE A 193 8.06 -3.53 -15.07
N ASN A 194 7.08 -2.92 -14.40
CA ASN A 194 5.67 -3.31 -14.56
C ASN A 194 5.18 -3.20 -16.01
N TYR A 195 5.72 -2.26 -16.78
CA TYR A 195 5.32 -1.98 -18.17
C TYR A 195 6.31 -2.54 -19.20
N GLU A 196 7.24 -3.41 -18.77
CA GLU A 196 8.27 -4.00 -19.63
C GLU A 196 9.13 -2.97 -20.38
N LEU A 197 9.39 -1.83 -19.73
CA LEU A 197 10.27 -0.77 -20.22
C LEU A 197 11.68 -0.93 -19.63
N ASN A 198 12.69 -0.52 -20.41
CA ASN A 198 14.06 -0.50 -19.91
C ASN A 198 14.25 0.63 -18.88
N GLY A 199 14.67 0.23 -17.68
CA GLY A 199 15.07 1.15 -16.61
C GLY A 199 16.42 1.83 -16.85
N ARG A 200 16.79 2.73 -15.93
CA ARG A 200 18.10 3.40 -15.88
C ARG A 200 18.52 3.66 -14.44
N ASP A 201 19.82 3.81 -14.24
CA ASP A 201 20.49 4.09 -12.96
C ASP A 201 21.35 5.37 -12.97
N ASP A 202 21.52 6.01 -14.14
CA ASP A 202 22.29 7.25 -14.28
C ASP A 202 21.58 8.47 -13.70
N VAL A 203 22.06 8.97 -12.56
CA VAL A 203 21.51 10.11 -11.83
C VAL A 203 21.40 11.38 -12.70
N ASP A 204 22.36 11.65 -13.59
CA ASP A 204 22.35 12.88 -14.40
C ASP A 204 21.19 12.86 -15.42
N TYR A 205 20.86 11.67 -15.93
CA TYR A 205 19.67 11.47 -16.76
C TYR A 205 18.39 11.82 -15.99
N PHE A 206 18.24 11.32 -14.76
CA PHE A 206 17.07 11.61 -13.93
C PHE A 206 16.92 13.11 -13.68
N LYS A 207 18.02 13.80 -13.31
CA LYS A 207 18.01 15.25 -13.09
C LYS A 207 17.51 16.01 -14.33
N THR A 208 18.03 15.65 -15.50
CA THR A 208 17.66 16.27 -16.78
C THR A 208 16.17 16.12 -17.12
N VAL A 209 15.57 14.97 -16.79
CA VAL A 209 14.13 14.74 -16.99
C VAL A 209 13.32 15.50 -15.94
N LEU A 210 13.73 15.44 -14.67
CA LEU A 210 13.04 16.09 -13.54
C LEU A 210 12.96 17.62 -13.69
N GLU A 211 13.97 18.25 -14.27
CA GLU A 211 13.96 19.70 -14.57
C GLU A 211 12.79 20.12 -15.48
N LYS A 212 12.26 19.19 -16.29
CA LYS A 212 11.16 19.45 -17.22
C LYS A 212 9.79 19.13 -16.62
N VAL A 213 9.75 18.46 -15.46
CA VAL A 213 8.49 18.03 -14.83
C VAL A 213 7.83 19.23 -14.14
N SER A 214 6.62 19.56 -14.57
CA SER A 214 5.81 20.63 -13.98
C SER A 214 4.83 20.05 -12.98
N VAL A 215 5.15 20.17 -11.69
CA VAL A 215 4.31 19.62 -10.61
C VAL A 215 3.15 20.57 -10.30
N PRO A 216 1.88 20.11 -10.35
CA PRO A 216 0.74 20.94 -10.01
C PRO A 216 0.78 21.43 -8.57
N THR A 217 0.39 22.69 -8.34
CA THR A 217 0.30 23.25 -6.99
C THR A 217 -0.85 22.62 -6.21
N PHE A 218 -0.57 22.25 -4.96
CA PHE A 218 -1.58 21.70 -4.06
C PHE A 218 -2.68 22.71 -3.73
N VAL A 219 -3.94 22.24 -3.73
CA VAL A 219 -5.11 23.00 -3.25
C VAL A 219 -5.81 22.17 -2.19
N PRO A 220 -5.88 22.63 -0.92
CA PRO A 220 -6.54 21.91 0.16
C PRO A 220 -8.03 21.69 -0.12
N LYS A 221 -8.49 20.47 0.13
CA LYS A 221 -9.92 20.14 0.15
C LYS A 221 -10.53 20.62 1.46
N LYS A 222 -11.55 21.47 1.38
CA LYS A 222 -12.22 22.09 2.54
C LYS A 222 -13.01 21.09 3.38
N ASP A 223 -13.66 20.12 2.73
CA ASP A 223 -14.54 19.13 3.38
C ASP A 223 -13.86 17.78 3.62
N PHE A 224 -12.53 17.75 3.71
CA PHE A 224 -11.78 16.52 3.93
C PHE A 224 -11.73 16.17 5.41
N HIS A 225 -12.46 15.13 5.81
CA HIS A 225 -12.43 14.62 7.18
C HIS A 225 -11.29 13.59 7.35
N VAL A 226 -10.36 13.88 8.26
CA VAL A 226 -9.28 12.96 8.64
C VAL A 226 -9.68 12.24 9.92
N ALA A 227 -9.84 10.92 9.84
CA ALA A 227 -10.06 10.11 11.03
C ALA A 227 -8.85 10.12 11.97
N THR A 228 -9.10 10.39 13.25
CA THR A 228 -8.10 10.53 14.30
C THR A 228 -8.03 9.34 15.24
N THR A 229 -8.96 8.41 15.09
CA THR A 229 -9.07 7.15 15.83
C THR A 229 -9.40 5.98 14.88
N GLU A 230 -9.16 4.74 15.33
CA GLU A 230 -9.56 3.55 14.56
C GLU A 230 -11.08 3.45 14.39
N GLU A 231 -11.85 3.88 15.39
CA GLU A 231 -13.32 3.84 15.33
C GLU A 231 -13.87 4.82 14.28
N GLU A 232 -13.31 6.04 14.23
CA GLU A 232 -13.64 7.02 13.19
C GLU A 232 -13.25 6.50 11.81
N MET A 233 -12.07 5.86 11.68
CA MET A 233 -11.63 5.27 10.42
C MET A 233 -12.58 4.18 9.93
N LYS A 234 -12.98 3.24 10.80
CA LYS A 234 -13.91 2.17 10.43
C LYS A 234 -15.26 2.73 10.01
N LYS A 235 -15.78 3.71 10.74
CA LYS A 235 -17.02 4.40 10.35
C LYS A 235 -16.89 5.08 9.00
N GLN A 236 -15.78 5.77 8.75
CA GLN A 236 -15.52 6.38 7.45
C GLN A 236 -15.44 5.35 6.33
N GLU A 237 -14.79 4.20 6.55
CA GLU A 237 -14.68 3.13 5.55
C GLU A 237 -16.03 2.44 5.30
N GLU A 238 -16.87 2.30 6.32
CA GLU A 238 -18.25 1.79 6.21
C GLU A 238 -19.18 2.80 5.49
N GLU A 239 -18.99 4.10 5.72
CA GLU A 239 -19.75 5.19 5.09
C GLU A 239 -19.17 5.61 3.72
N ALA A 240 -17.99 5.11 3.33
CA ALA A 240 -17.29 5.50 2.11
C ALA A 240 -17.93 4.94 0.83
N VAL A 241 -18.89 4.01 0.94
CA VAL A 241 -19.64 3.52 -0.21
C VAL A 241 -20.53 4.66 -0.73
N PRO A 242 -20.23 5.24 -1.91
CA PRO A 242 -21.00 6.40 -2.37
C PRO A 242 -22.45 6.01 -2.64
N GLU A 243 -23.41 6.89 -2.34
CA GLU A 243 -24.83 6.66 -2.71
C GLU A 243 -25.00 6.41 -4.23
N ASN A 244 -24.10 6.98 -5.03
CA ASN A 244 -24.00 6.84 -6.48
C ASN A 244 -22.94 5.81 -6.94
N LEU A 245 -22.60 4.83 -6.09
CA LEU A 245 -21.58 3.78 -6.37
C LEU A 245 -21.75 3.18 -7.76
N PHE A 246 -22.97 2.76 -8.09
CA PHE A 246 -23.28 2.08 -9.35
C PHE A 246 -23.01 2.96 -10.57
N ASP A 247 -23.45 4.23 -10.52
CA ASP A 247 -23.28 5.18 -11.63
C ASP A 247 -21.79 5.52 -11.82
N GLU A 248 -21.04 5.68 -10.73
CA GLU A 248 -19.61 5.96 -10.82
C GLU A 248 -18.82 4.74 -11.32
N ALA A 249 -19.14 3.54 -10.82
CA ALA A 249 -18.53 2.30 -11.27
C ALA A 249 -18.79 2.06 -12.77
N ASP A 250 -20.02 2.24 -13.23
CA ASP A 250 -20.38 2.11 -14.65
C ASP A 250 -19.64 3.15 -15.51
N ARG A 251 -19.53 4.39 -15.04
CA ARG A 251 -18.74 5.44 -15.72
C ARG A 251 -17.27 5.07 -15.85
N LEU A 252 -16.66 4.54 -14.78
CA LEU A 252 -15.26 4.11 -14.79
C LEU A 252 -15.06 2.91 -15.72
N ALA A 253 -15.93 1.89 -15.61
CA ALA A 253 -15.88 0.69 -16.44
C ALA A 253 -16.00 1.00 -17.93
N LYS A 254 -16.89 1.93 -18.33
CA LYS A 254 -17.05 2.37 -19.72
C LYS A 254 -15.84 3.11 -20.31
N ARG A 255 -14.99 3.69 -19.46
CA ARG A 255 -13.74 4.35 -19.89
C ARG A 255 -12.61 3.34 -20.12
N LEU A 256 -12.72 2.13 -19.58
CA LEU A 256 -11.68 1.12 -19.72
C LEU A 256 -11.61 0.58 -21.15
N PRO A 257 -10.40 0.34 -21.68
CA PRO A 257 -10.23 -0.31 -22.97
C PRO A 257 -10.75 -1.74 -22.90
N GLN A 258 -11.52 -2.15 -23.91
CA GLN A 258 -12.02 -3.53 -23.98
C GLN A 258 -10.86 -4.53 -23.98
N PRO A 259 -10.91 -5.64 -23.21
CA PRO A 259 -9.83 -6.62 -23.18
C PRO A 259 -9.43 -7.14 -24.57
N SER A 260 -10.39 -7.22 -25.50
CA SER A 260 -10.17 -7.61 -26.89
C SER A 260 -9.33 -6.63 -27.72
N SER A 261 -9.15 -5.37 -27.30
CA SER A 261 -8.24 -4.42 -27.95
C SER A 261 -6.79 -4.53 -27.45
N LEU A 262 -6.57 -5.27 -26.36
CA LEU A 262 -5.28 -5.44 -25.69
C LEU A 262 -4.87 -6.93 -25.61
N VAL A 263 -5.17 -7.70 -26.66
CA VAL A 263 -4.84 -9.13 -26.71
C VAL A 263 -3.33 -9.35 -26.54
N GLY A 264 -2.97 -10.21 -25.59
CA GLY A 264 -1.58 -10.54 -25.27
C GLY A 264 -0.85 -9.49 -24.42
N TYR A 265 -1.43 -8.30 -24.19
CA TYR A 265 -0.83 -7.29 -23.32
C TYR A 265 -1.01 -7.67 -21.86
N ARG A 266 0.07 -7.65 -21.08
CA ARG A 266 0.06 -7.89 -19.63
C ARG A 266 1.03 -6.90 -18.97
N LEU A 267 0.79 -6.63 -17.69
CA LEU A 267 1.77 -5.97 -16.84
C LEU A 267 2.57 -7.03 -16.10
N SER A 268 3.80 -6.71 -15.71
CA SER A 268 4.68 -7.59 -14.92
C SER A 268 4.58 -7.21 -13.44
N PRO A 269 3.84 -7.95 -12.59
CA PRO A 269 3.75 -7.64 -11.16
C PRO A 269 5.10 -7.88 -10.47
N CYS A 270 5.50 -6.96 -9.60
CA CYS A 270 6.71 -7.12 -8.80
C CYS A 270 6.48 -8.12 -7.67
N GLU A 271 7.31 -9.16 -7.58
CA GLU A 271 7.36 -10.01 -6.40
C GLU A 271 8.34 -9.42 -5.39
N PHE A 272 7.91 -9.27 -4.13
CA PHE A 272 8.79 -8.78 -3.08
C PHE A 272 9.89 -9.80 -2.78
N GLU A 273 11.13 -9.49 -3.17
CA GLU A 273 12.32 -10.26 -2.85
C GLU A 273 13.29 -9.40 -2.04
N LYS A 274 13.50 -9.77 -0.77
CA LYS A 274 14.30 -9.01 0.19
C LYS A 274 15.80 -9.32 0.09
N ASP A 275 16.15 -10.46 -0.50
CA ASP A 275 17.51 -10.99 -0.51
C ASP A 275 18.21 -10.85 -1.88
N ASN A 276 17.58 -10.16 -2.84
CA ASN A 276 18.17 -9.87 -4.15
C ASN A 276 18.95 -8.54 -4.10
N LEU A 277 20.25 -8.64 -3.81
CA LEU A 277 21.21 -7.54 -3.76
C LEU A 277 21.97 -7.35 -5.08
#